data_AF-A0A7M4AHJ5-F1
#
_entry.id   AF-A0A7M4AHJ5-F1
#
_cell.length_a   1.000
_cell.length_b   1.000
_cell.length_c   1.000
_cell.angle_alpha   90.00
_cell.angle_beta   90.00
_cell.angle_gamma   90.00
#
_symmetry.space_group_name_H-M   'P 1'
#
loop_
_entity.id
_entity.type
_entity.pdbx_description
1 polymer ?
#
loop_
_entity_poly.entity_id
_entity_poly.type
_entity_poly.pdbx_seq_one_letter_code
_entity_poly.pdbx_strand_id
1 'polypeptide(L)'
;MREKLLAYMGLKDVLRQGWVNAGVEQPESVAAHSWGMAVLALKLCPQHLDLTRVLTMCLVHDLPEVVVGDLTPSDDRSTKAKDERAAMVNLAPEWVEIFDEYEAQSTEEAVFVRSLDKLDMALQANVYMSRTGLDLAPFIESAKAVLGDHPFLD
;
A
#
# COMPACT_ATOMS: atom_id res chain seq x y z
N MET A 1 17.21 17.59 4.74
CA MET A 1 17.23 16.28 5.43
C MET A 1 16.18 16.21 6.54
N ARG A 2 16.29 16.98 7.63
CA ARG A 2 15.30 16.94 8.73
C ARG A 2 13.85 17.15 8.28
N GLU A 3 13.58 18.16 7.46
CA GLU A 3 12.22 18.46 6.98
C GLU A 3 11.62 17.33 6.15
N LYS A 4 12.41 16.70 5.27
CA LYS A 4 11.99 15.52 4.51
C LYS A 4 11.63 14.35 5.41
N LEU A 5 12.49 14.05 6.39
CA LEU A 5 12.22 12.99 7.37
C LEU A 5 10.95 13.26 8.18
N LEU A 6 10.68 14.52 8.54
CA LEU A 6 9.43 14.90 9.19
C LEU A 6 8.23 14.75 8.26
N ALA A 7 8.36 15.11 6.98
CA ALA A 7 7.31 14.89 5.99
C ALA A 7 6.97 13.41 5.84
N TYR A 8 7.96 12.51 5.81
CA TYR A 8 7.71 11.06 5.76
C TYR A 8 6.89 10.56 6.96
N MET A 9 7.04 11.19 8.14
CA MET A 9 6.24 10.83 9.31
C MET A 9 4.76 11.14 9.14
N GLY A 10 4.38 12.05 8.24
CA GLY A 10 2.99 12.39 7.96
C GLY A 10 2.15 11.22 7.46
N LEU A 11 2.79 10.18 6.89
CA LEU A 11 2.11 8.96 6.46
C LEU A 11 1.42 8.22 7.63
N LYS A 12 1.85 8.48 8.87
CA LYS A 12 1.20 7.96 10.08
C LYS A 12 -0.18 8.57 10.33
N ASP A 13 -0.43 9.76 9.78
CA ASP A 13 -1.67 10.51 9.95
C ASP A 13 -2.60 10.40 8.74
N VAL A 14 -2.11 9.86 7.61
CA VAL A 14 -2.95 9.53 6.44
C VAL A 14 -3.69 8.24 6.73
N LEU A 15 -5.00 8.32 6.92
CA LEU A 15 -5.86 7.15 7.11
C LEU A 15 -6.11 6.46 5.77
N ARG A 16 -6.20 5.12 5.78
CA ARG A 16 -6.61 4.36 4.60
C ARG A 16 -8.07 4.67 4.26
N GLN A 17 -8.27 5.47 3.22
CA GLN A 17 -9.55 6.09 2.87
C GLN A 17 -10.61 5.05 2.48
N GLY A 18 -10.19 3.90 1.94
CA GLY A 18 -11.09 2.77 1.70
C GLY A 18 -11.84 2.31 2.95
N TRP A 19 -11.14 2.21 4.09
CA TRP A 19 -11.75 1.84 5.38
C TRP A 19 -12.63 2.94 5.96
N VAL A 20 -12.20 4.20 5.82
CA VAL A 20 -13.00 5.37 6.20
C VAL A 20 -14.35 5.35 5.47
N ASN A 21 -14.31 5.15 4.14
CA ASN A 21 -15.51 5.08 3.30
C ASN A 21 -16.42 3.90 3.67
N ALA A 22 -15.83 2.79 4.12
CA ALA A 22 -16.56 1.61 4.58
C ALA A 22 -17.11 1.73 6.01
N GLY A 23 -16.86 2.85 6.71
CA GLY A 23 -17.40 3.10 8.04
C GLY A 23 -16.60 2.47 9.19
N VAL A 24 -15.33 2.10 8.96
CA VAL A 24 -14.44 1.65 10.04
C VAL A 24 -14.10 2.85 10.93
N GLU A 25 -14.44 2.80 12.23
CA GLU A 25 -14.27 3.93 13.15
C GLU A 25 -12.80 4.27 13.44
N GLN A 26 -11.94 3.25 13.52
CA GLN A 26 -10.50 3.40 13.79
C GLN A 26 -9.70 2.69 12.70
N PRO A 27 -9.69 3.25 11.47
CA PRO A 27 -8.96 2.66 10.36
C PRO A 27 -7.46 2.82 10.60
N GLU A 28 -6.69 1.91 10.02
CA GLU A 28 -5.24 1.99 10.00
C GLU A 28 -4.79 3.21 9.19
N SER A 29 -3.56 3.65 9.44
CA SER A 29 -2.89 4.61 8.56
C SER A 29 -2.17 3.91 7.42
N VAL A 30 -1.85 4.65 6.37
CA VAL A 30 -1.04 4.16 5.24
C VAL A 30 0.34 3.69 5.70
N ALA A 31 0.91 4.31 6.75
CA ALA A 31 2.13 3.81 7.37
C ALA A 31 1.95 2.44 8.05
N ALA A 32 0.78 2.16 8.65
CA ALA A 32 0.49 0.86 9.25
C ALA A 32 0.29 -0.23 8.18
N HIS A 33 -0.37 0.11 7.07
CA HIS A 33 -0.45 -0.73 5.87
C HIS A 33 0.94 -1.08 5.32
N SER A 34 1.81 -0.07 5.15
CA SER A 34 3.19 -0.26 4.70
C SER A 34 4.00 -1.17 5.65
N TRP A 35 3.76 -1.06 6.97
CA TRP A 35 4.35 -1.97 7.95
C TRP A 35 3.84 -3.40 7.79
N GLY A 36 2.54 -3.58 7.58
CA GLY A 36 1.92 -4.89 7.35
C GLY A 36 2.52 -5.58 6.13
N MET A 37 2.62 -4.86 5.01
CA MET A 37 3.31 -5.33 3.80
C MET A 37 4.77 -5.73 4.07
N ALA A 38 5.53 -4.94 4.83
CA ALA A 38 6.91 -5.27 5.17
C ALA A 38 7.02 -6.54 6.02
N VAL A 39 6.08 -6.77 6.94
CA VAL A 39 6.00 -8.01 7.73
C VAL A 39 5.68 -9.21 6.82
N LEU A 40 4.76 -9.05 5.87
CA LEU A 40 4.46 -10.09 4.87
C LEU A 40 5.68 -10.38 3.99
N ALA A 41 6.40 -9.36 3.53
CA ALA A 41 7.62 -9.51 2.75
C ALA A 41 8.69 -10.33 3.52
N LEU A 42 8.91 -10.03 4.81
CA LEU A 42 9.84 -10.81 5.64
C LEU A 42 9.48 -12.29 5.76
N LYS A 43 8.22 -12.66 5.55
CA LYS A 43 7.73 -14.05 5.66
C LYS A 43 7.59 -14.76 4.33
N LEU A 44 7.21 -14.03 3.28
CA LEU A 44 6.73 -14.61 2.04
C LEU A 44 7.66 -14.34 0.86
N CYS A 45 8.68 -13.49 0.99
CA CYS A 45 9.59 -13.16 -0.11
C CYS A 45 10.27 -14.42 -0.66
N PRO A 46 10.08 -14.75 -1.95
CA PRO A 46 10.78 -15.84 -2.61
C PRO A 46 12.30 -15.66 -2.56
N GLN A 47 13.04 -16.76 -2.41
CA GLN A 47 14.50 -16.72 -2.25
C GLN A 47 15.27 -16.12 -3.44
N HIS A 48 14.67 -16.08 -4.63
CA HIS A 48 15.29 -15.52 -5.83
C HIS A 48 15.11 -14.00 -5.95
N LEU A 49 14.22 -13.39 -5.17
CA LEU A 49 13.99 -11.94 -5.16
C LEU A 49 14.89 -11.25 -4.12
N ASP A 50 15.29 -10.01 -4.40
CA ASP A 50 16.02 -9.21 -3.43
C ASP A 50 15.08 -8.68 -2.33
N LEU A 51 15.11 -9.33 -1.16
CA LEU A 51 14.32 -8.92 0.01
C LEU A 51 14.56 -7.46 0.41
N THR A 52 15.78 -6.93 0.28
CA THR A 52 16.06 -5.52 0.61
C THR A 52 15.34 -4.60 -0.35
N ARG A 53 15.32 -4.94 -1.65
CA ARG A 53 14.58 -4.19 -2.66
C ARG A 53 13.07 -4.25 -2.40
N VAL A 54 12.53 -5.45 -2.16
CA VAL A 54 11.11 -5.66 -1.83
C VAL A 54 10.71 -4.84 -0.61
N LEU A 55 11.46 -4.92 0.49
CA LEU A 55 11.17 -4.14 1.70
C LEU A 55 11.25 -2.64 1.46
N THR A 56 12.25 -2.19 0.69
CA THR A 56 12.36 -0.77 0.33
C THR A 56 11.12 -0.32 -0.42
N MET A 57 10.67 -1.10 -1.40
CA MET A 57 9.49 -0.79 -2.20
C MET A 57 8.20 -0.78 -1.36
N CYS A 58 7.97 -1.77 -0.50
CA CYS A 58 6.84 -1.79 0.44
C CYS A 58 6.77 -0.50 1.27
N LEU A 59 7.91 -0.02 1.76
CA LEU A 59 7.98 1.16 2.64
C LEU A 59 7.77 2.50 1.92
N VAL A 60 7.98 2.56 0.59
CA VAL A 60 8.01 3.85 -0.13
C VAL A 60 6.96 3.98 -1.22
N HIS A 61 6.27 2.90 -1.61
CA HIS A 61 5.33 2.92 -2.73
C HIS A 61 4.20 3.95 -2.55
N ASP A 62 3.60 4.01 -1.35
CA ASP A 62 2.54 4.98 -1.00
C ASP A 62 3.08 6.25 -0.30
N LEU A 63 4.40 6.47 -0.27
CA LEU A 63 4.97 7.69 0.32
C LEU A 63 4.42 9.00 -0.29
N PRO A 64 4.09 9.08 -1.60
CA PRO A 64 3.44 10.26 -2.18
C PRO A 64 2.12 10.65 -1.54
N GLU A 65 1.41 9.72 -0.89
CA GLU A 65 0.10 9.95 -0.27
C GLU A 65 0.16 10.92 0.92
N VAL A 66 1.36 11.18 1.48
CA VAL A 66 1.57 12.30 2.42
C VAL A 66 1.13 13.64 1.80
N VAL A 67 1.26 13.79 0.48
CA VAL A 67 0.95 15.01 -0.25
C VAL A 67 -0.42 14.92 -0.93
N VAL A 68 -0.72 13.79 -1.56
CA VAL A 68 -1.92 13.65 -2.40
C VAL A 68 -3.12 13.01 -1.69
N GLY A 69 -2.91 12.39 -0.53
CA GLY A 69 -3.88 11.56 0.17
C GLY A 69 -4.02 10.15 -0.42
N ASP A 70 -4.63 9.23 0.34
CA ASP A 70 -4.99 7.89 -0.14
C ASP A 70 -6.25 7.99 -1.02
N LEU A 71 -6.07 8.01 -2.35
CA LEU A 71 -7.17 8.13 -3.30
C LEU A 71 -7.80 6.76 -3.59
N THR A 72 -9.10 6.67 -3.37
CA THR A 72 -9.89 5.46 -3.58
C THR A 72 -10.47 5.38 -5.00
N PRO A 73 -11.00 4.22 -5.44
CA PRO A 73 -11.68 4.10 -6.73
C PRO A 73 -12.89 5.04 -6.93
N SER A 74 -13.47 5.59 -5.85
CA SER A 74 -14.56 6.57 -5.93
C SER A 74 -14.09 8.02 -6.15
N ASP A 75 -12.79 8.29 -6.00
CA ASP A 75 -12.23 9.64 -6.17
C ASP A 75 -11.84 9.94 -7.63
N ASP A 76 -11.66 11.21 -7.96
CA ASP A 76 -11.08 11.60 -9.25
C ASP A 76 -9.59 11.25 -9.28
N ARG A 77 -9.25 10.28 -10.12
CA ARG A 77 -7.89 9.77 -10.29
C ARG A 77 -7.28 10.14 -11.65
N SER A 78 -7.88 11.08 -12.38
CA SER A 78 -7.44 11.49 -13.71
C SER A 78 -5.99 12.00 -13.75
N THR A 79 -5.52 12.61 -12.66
CA THR A 79 -4.15 13.12 -12.50
C THR A 79 -3.31 12.33 -11.51
N LYS A 80 -3.84 11.28 -10.87
CA LYS A 80 -3.20 10.53 -9.76
C LYS A 80 -1.73 10.21 -10.05
N ALA A 81 -1.46 9.49 -11.14
CA ALA A 81 -0.09 9.06 -11.47
C ALA A 81 0.88 10.23 -11.66
N LYS A 82 0.40 11.33 -12.26
CA LYS A 82 1.22 12.54 -12.46
C LYS A 82 1.51 13.23 -11.12
N ASP A 83 0.50 13.36 -10.27
CA ASP A 83 0.58 14.09 -9.01
C ASP A 83 1.40 13.31 -7.97
N GLU A 84 1.23 11.98 -7.90
CA GLU A 84 2.03 11.10 -7.05
C GLU A 84 3.50 11.10 -7.46
N ARG A 85 3.77 10.99 -8.76
CA ARG A 85 5.14 11.06 -9.25
C ARG A 85 5.77 12.43 -8.97
N ALA A 86 5.02 13.52 -9.13
CA ALA A 86 5.48 14.87 -8.81
C ALA A 86 5.75 15.04 -7.29
N ALA A 87 4.88 14.48 -6.45
CA ALA A 87 5.10 14.44 -5.00
C ALA A 87 6.38 13.65 -4.67
N MET A 88 6.59 12.48 -5.28
CA MET A 88 7.78 11.65 -5.06
C MET A 88 9.07 12.36 -5.44
N VAL A 89 9.10 13.03 -6.61
CA VAL A 89 10.27 13.81 -7.07
C VAL A 89 10.65 14.91 -6.08
N ASN A 90 9.67 15.58 -5.49
CA ASN A 90 9.92 16.65 -4.52
C ASN A 90 10.31 16.09 -3.13
N LEU A 91 9.57 15.07 -2.67
CA LEU A 91 9.66 14.50 -1.34
C LEU A 91 10.90 13.63 -1.19
N ALA A 92 11.02 12.59 -2.01
CA ALA A 92 12.04 11.55 -1.95
C ALA A 92 12.63 11.21 -3.34
N PRO A 93 13.39 12.14 -3.97
CA PRO A 93 14.02 11.93 -5.28
C PRO A 93 14.91 10.69 -5.33
N GLU A 94 15.48 10.27 -4.20
CA GLU A 94 16.28 9.04 -4.06
C GLU A 94 15.48 7.75 -4.29
N TRP A 95 14.14 7.80 -4.21
CA TRP A 95 13.25 6.65 -4.37
C TRP A 95 12.32 6.78 -5.59
N VAL A 96 12.53 7.77 -6.45
CA VAL A 96 11.71 7.91 -7.66
C VAL A 96 11.85 6.71 -8.59
N GLU A 97 13.05 6.14 -8.74
CA GLU A 97 13.25 4.98 -9.62
C GLU A 97 12.53 3.73 -9.09
N ILE A 98 12.56 3.48 -7.78
CA ILE A 98 11.87 2.33 -7.18
C ILE A 98 10.35 2.52 -7.18
N PHE A 99 9.89 3.77 -7.05
CA PHE A 99 8.48 4.14 -7.19
C PHE A 99 8.00 3.96 -8.64
N ASP A 100 8.74 4.47 -9.62
CA ASP A 100 8.42 4.33 -11.04
C ASP A 100 8.41 2.84 -11.45
N GLU A 101 9.31 2.02 -10.89
CA GLU A 101 9.32 0.55 -11.06
C GLU A 101 8.07 -0.12 -10.49
N TYR A 102 7.66 0.26 -9.27
CA TYR A 102 6.41 -0.22 -8.69
C TYR A 102 5.20 0.18 -9.53
N GLU A 103 5.10 1.43 -9.96
CA GLU A 103 3.97 1.89 -10.77
C GLU A 103 3.92 1.16 -12.13
N ALA A 104 5.07 0.95 -12.76
CA ALA A 104 5.18 0.25 -14.04
C ALA A 104 5.02 -1.27 -13.93
N GLN A 105 5.17 -1.85 -12.73
CA GLN A 105 5.15 -3.30 -12.50
C GLN A 105 6.15 -4.04 -13.42
N SER A 106 7.33 -3.47 -13.59
CA SER A 106 8.31 -3.90 -14.59
C SER A 106 9.27 -5.00 -14.12
N THR A 107 9.30 -5.30 -12.82
CA THR A 107 10.18 -6.30 -12.21
C THR A 107 9.38 -7.34 -11.42
N GLU A 108 9.98 -8.50 -11.17
CA GLU A 108 9.36 -9.54 -10.34
C GLU A 108 9.15 -9.06 -8.90
N GLU A 109 10.07 -8.24 -8.36
CA GLU A 109 9.90 -7.57 -7.08
C GLU A 109 8.69 -6.63 -7.07
N ALA A 110 8.48 -5.83 -8.12
CA ALA A 110 7.33 -4.92 -8.19
C ALA A 110 6.00 -5.66 -8.26
N VAL A 111 5.95 -6.74 -9.03
CA VAL A 111 4.77 -7.62 -9.13
C VAL A 111 4.50 -8.32 -7.79
N PHE A 112 5.56 -8.79 -7.12
CA PHE A 112 5.44 -9.38 -5.79
C PHE A 112 4.94 -8.37 -4.76
N VAL A 113 5.48 -7.15 -4.73
CA VAL A 113 5.04 -6.09 -3.79
C VAL A 113 3.58 -5.70 -4.02
N ARG A 114 3.11 -5.65 -5.27
CA ARG A 114 1.68 -5.44 -5.57
C ARG A 114 0.80 -6.56 -5.04
N SER A 115 1.32 -7.79 -5.04
CA SER A 115 0.63 -8.92 -4.45
C SER A 115 0.53 -8.77 -2.92
N LEU A 116 1.60 -8.30 -2.27
CA LEU A 116 1.61 -8.00 -0.84
C LEU A 116 0.64 -6.87 -0.47
N ASP A 117 0.53 -5.80 -1.26
CA ASP A 117 -0.44 -4.71 -1.04
C ASP A 117 -1.88 -5.27 -0.98
N LYS A 118 -2.26 -6.10 -1.95
CA LYS A 118 -3.59 -6.72 -1.98
C LYS A 118 -3.80 -7.73 -0.85
N LEU A 119 -2.77 -8.51 -0.51
CA LEU A 119 -2.84 -9.49 0.57
C LEU A 119 -3.02 -8.80 1.93
N ASP A 120 -2.23 -7.76 2.20
CA ASP A 120 -2.33 -6.98 3.44
C ASP A 120 -3.74 -6.40 3.61
N MET A 121 -4.26 -5.73 2.57
CA MET A 121 -5.61 -5.17 2.58
C MET A 121 -6.68 -6.23 2.86
N ALA A 122 -6.59 -7.41 2.25
CA ALA A 122 -7.58 -8.47 2.44
C ALA A 122 -7.50 -9.11 3.85
N LEU A 123 -6.30 -9.32 4.37
CA LEU A 123 -6.12 -9.78 5.75
C LEU A 123 -6.64 -8.74 6.75
N GLN A 124 -6.42 -7.46 6.48
CA GLN A 124 -6.93 -6.38 7.32
C GLN A 124 -8.47 -6.28 7.24
N ALA A 125 -9.09 -6.56 6.09
CA ALA A 125 -10.54 -6.70 5.97
C ALA A 125 -11.08 -7.77 6.93
N ASN A 126 -10.46 -8.96 6.96
CA ASN A 126 -10.82 -10.05 7.89
C ASN A 126 -10.70 -9.62 9.35
N VAL A 127 -9.61 -8.91 9.70
CA VAL A 127 -9.41 -8.38 11.05
C VAL A 127 -10.54 -7.42 11.42
N TYR A 128 -10.93 -6.50 10.54
CA TYR A 128 -12.00 -5.56 10.83
C TYR A 128 -13.37 -6.23 10.90
N MET A 129 -13.73 -7.11 9.96
CA MET A 129 -15.01 -7.83 10.01
C MET A 129 -15.20 -8.59 11.33
N SER A 130 -14.12 -9.20 11.85
CA SER A 130 -14.16 -9.91 13.14
C SER A 130 -14.43 -9.00 14.36
N ARG A 131 -14.26 -7.68 14.21
CA ARG A 131 -14.36 -6.69 15.30
C ARG A 131 -15.56 -5.76 15.18
N THR A 132 -16.01 -5.46 13.96
CA THR A 132 -16.96 -4.36 13.71
C THR A 132 -18.31 -4.84 13.18
N GLY A 133 -18.44 -6.10 12.74
CA GLY A 133 -19.67 -6.61 12.11
C GLY A 133 -19.99 -5.97 10.75
N LEU A 134 -19.10 -5.13 10.22
CA LEU A 134 -19.21 -4.55 8.88
C LEU A 134 -19.01 -5.65 7.83
N ASP A 135 -19.70 -5.54 6.69
CA ASP A 135 -19.42 -6.36 5.52
C ASP A 135 -18.29 -5.72 4.70
N LEU A 136 -17.09 -6.27 4.85
CA LEU A 136 -15.90 -5.86 4.09
C LEU A 136 -15.46 -6.93 3.08
N ALA A 137 -16.33 -7.90 2.78
CA ALA A 137 -16.07 -8.91 1.75
C ALA A 137 -15.69 -8.30 0.38
N PRO A 138 -16.22 -7.14 -0.06
CA PRO A 138 -15.79 -6.52 -1.31
C PRO A 138 -14.28 -6.25 -1.42
N PHE A 139 -13.61 -5.97 -0.30
CA PHE A 139 -12.14 -5.78 -0.29
C PHE A 139 -11.42 -7.10 -0.56
N ILE A 140 -11.88 -8.19 0.04
CA ILE A 140 -11.31 -9.54 -0.16
C ILE A 140 -11.53 -9.98 -1.60
N GLU A 141 -12.73 -9.80 -2.15
CA GLU A 141 -13.03 -10.15 -3.53
C GLU A 141 -12.21 -9.33 -4.53
N SER A 142 -11.97 -8.04 -4.23
CA SER A 142 -11.06 -7.21 -5.04
C SER A 142 -9.60 -7.69 -5.00
N ALA A 143 -9.16 -8.24 -3.87
CA ALA A 143 -7.83 -8.84 -3.75
C ALA A 143 -7.74 -10.16 -4.50
N LYS A 144 -8.76 -11.04 -4.40
CA LYS A 144 -8.85 -12.30 -5.17
C LYS A 144 -8.83 -12.06 -6.68
N ALA A 145 -9.43 -10.97 -7.16
CA ALA A 145 -9.37 -10.61 -8.58
C ALA A 145 -7.93 -10.35 -9.09
N VAL A 146 -6.99 -10.02 -8.19
CA VAL A 146 -5.58 -9.81 -8.52
C VAL A 146 -4.74 -11.04 -8.19
N LEU A 147 -5.00 -11.68 -7.04
CA LEU A 147 -4.18 -12.76 -6.49
C LEU A 147 -4.61 -14.16 -6.94
N GLY A 148 -5.82 -14.31 -7.49
CA GLY A 148 -6.44 -15.60 -7.76
C GLY A 148 -6.78 -16.37 -6.48
N ASP A 149 -6.80 -17.69 -6.59
CA ASP A 149 -7.01 -18.61 -5.46
C ASP A 149 -5.75 -18.62 -4.57
N HIS A 150 -5.70 -17.67 -3.64
CA HIS A 150 -4.57 -17.49 -2.74
C HIS A 150 -4.85 -18.17 -1.38
N PRO A 151 -3.94 -19.02 -0.84
CA PRO A 151 -4.20 -19.85 0.35
C PRO A 151 -4.41 -19.09 1.67
N PHE A 152 -4.30 -17.75 1.64
CA PHE A 152 -4.52 -16.89 2.80
C PHE A 152 -5.80 -16.06 2.68
N LEU A 153 -6.57 -16.24 1.60
CA LEU A 153 -7.82 -15.53 1.31
C LEU A 153 -9.06 -16.45 1.36
N ASP A 154 -8.85 -17.70 1.78
CA ASP A 154 -9.88 -18.74 1.97
C ASP A 154 -10.40 -18.79 3.42
#